data_AF-A0A3L7CA85-F1
#
_entry.id   AF-A0A3L7CA85-F1
#
_cell.length_a   1.000
_cell.length_b   1.000
_cell.length_c   1.000
_cell.angle_alpha   90.00
_cell.angle_beta   90.00
_cell.angle_gamma   90.00
#
_symmetry.space_group_name_H-M   'P 1'
#
loop_
_entity.id
_entity.type
_entity.pdbx_description
1 polymer ?
#
loop_
_entity_poly.entity_id
_entity_poly.type
_entity_poly.pdbx_seq_one_letter_code
_entity_poly.pdbx_strand_id
1 'polypeptide(L)'
;MCGSGYQVIDSATLTDGDGRRRGRVYLLYHSGNGNNCVVTLKDTAVGTKSAASAYLEVQGRARSTDSGSFDYYAGPVRTSAAGTCVKWGGSTGGVSYGSGFEHCD
;
A
#
# COMPACT_ATOMS: atom_id res chain seq x y z
N MET A 1 -3.31 8.64 6.21
CA MET A 1 -3.55 8.78 4.76
C MET A 1 -4.52 7.69 4.32
N CYS A 2 -5.42 7.99 3.39
CA CYS A 2 -6.68 7.31 2.98
C CYS A 2 -7.97 8.08 3.32
N GLY A 3 -7.96 8.94 4.34
CA GLY A 3 -9.10 9.79 4.70
C GLY A 3 -9.91 9.24 5.87
N SER A 4 -10.99 9.93 6.24
CA SER A 4 -11.88 9.51 7.34
C SER A 4 -12.57 8.18 7.04
N GLY A 5 -12.87 7.41 8.09
CA GLY A 5 -13.59 6.14 8.01
C GLY A 5 -12.75 4.92 7.59
N TYR A 6 -11.50 5.13 7.15
CA TYR A 6 -10.57 4.03 6.89
C TYR A 6 -9.90 3.53 8.17
N GLN A 7 -9.84 2.21 8.32
CA GLN A 7 -9.09 1.51 9.38
C GLN A 7 -7.98 0.68 8.77
N VAL A 8 -6.83 0.58 9.44
CA VAL A 8 -5.75 -0.33 9.02
C VAL A 8 -6.22 -1.76 9.30
N ILE A 9 -6.24 -2.59 8.25
CA ILE A 9 -6.58 -4.01 8.35
C ILE A 9 -5.35 -4.90 8.15
N ASP A 10 -4.30 -4.38 7.51
CA ASP A 10 -3.03 -5.10 7.36
C ASP A 10 -1.84 -4.15 7.12
N SER A 11 -0.63 -4.63 7.36
CA SER A 11 0.59 -3.92 7.03
C SER A 11 1.80 -4.85 6.85
N ALA A 12 2.71 -4.45 5.95
CA ALA A 12 3.94 -5.19 5.70
C ALA A 12 5.15 -4.25 5.78
N THR A 13 6.15 -4.65 6.58
CA THR A 13 7.40 -3.88 6.72
C THR A 13 8.32 -4.17 5.54
N LEU A 14 8.86 -3.11 4.94
CA LEU A 14 9.87 -3.19 3.89
C LEU A 14 11.25 -3.18 4.56
N THR A 15 11.84 -4.35 4.72
CA THR A 15 13.17 -4.54 5.33
C THR A 15 14.15 -5.06 4.29
N ASP A 16 15.35 -4.46 4.22
CA ASP A 16 16.39 -4.92 3.31
C ASP A 16 17.13 -6.16 3.83
N GLY A 17 18.10 -6.67 3.05
CA GLY A 17 18.89 -7.87 3.40
C GLY A 17 19.75 -7.70 4.65
N ASP A 18 20.01 -6.48 5.11
CA ASP A 18 20.76 -6.19 6.33
C ASP A 18 19.84 -6.02 7.56
N GLY A 19 18.53 -6.25 7.40
CA GLY A 19 17.55 -6.06 8.47
C GLY A 19 17.16 -4.60 8.71
N ARG A 20 17.55 -3.66 7.83
CA ARG A 20 17.16 -2.24 7.98
C ARG A 20 15.80 -1.98 7.35
N ARG A 21 14.92 -1.38 8.14
CA ARG A 21 13.61 -0.93 7.69
C ARG A 21 13.73 0.26 6.75
N ARG A 22 13.18 0.15 5.55
CA ARG A 22 13.12 1.20 4.52
C ARG A 22 11.78 1.91 4.48
N GLY A 23 10.72 1.20 4.83
CA GLY A 23 9.36 1.72 4.87
C GLY A 23 8.35 0.68 5.35
N ARG A 24 7.06 1.01 5.19
CA ARG A 24 5.95 0.10 5.46
C ARG A 24 4.80 0.35 4.50
N VAL A 25 4.25 -0.74 3.96
CA VAL A 25 3.02 -0.71 3.17
C VAL A 25 1.84 -0.97 4.11
N TYR A 26 0.76 -0.22 3.95
CA TYR A 26 -0.47 -0.39 4.71
C TYR A 26 -1.64 -0.68 3.78
N LEU A 27 -2.46 -1.65 4.16
CA LEU A 27 -3.79 -1.86 3.61
C LEU A 27 -4.82 -1.34 4.62
N LEU A 28 -5.69 -0.45 4.13
CA LEU A 28 -6.79 0.12 4.90
C LEU A 28 -8.12 -0.21 4.24
N TYR A 29 -9.18 -0.30 5.03
CA TYR A 29 -10.53 -0.56 4.59
C TYR A 29 -11.55 0.39 5.22
N HIS A 30 -12.54 0.80 4.45
CA HIS A 30 -13.65 1.63 4.91
C HIS A 30 -14.96 0.83 4.87
N SER A 31 -15.38 0.27 6.02
CA SER A 31 -16.55 -0.60 6.12
C SER A 31 -17.87 0.07 5.68
N GLY A 32 -18.00 1.39 5.83
CA GLY A 32 -19.20 2.11 5.39
C GLY A 32 -19.38 2.27 3.87
N ASN A 33 -18.37 1.96 3.05
CA ASN A 33 -18.46 2.07 1.59
C ASN A 33 -17.75 0.95 0.80
N GLY A 34 -17.11 -0.01 1.49
CA GLY A 34 -16.50 -1.17 0.85
C GLY A 34 -15.21 -0.89 0.08
N ASN A 35 -14.53 0.23 0.38
CA ASN A 35 -13.31 0.61 -0.32
C ASN A 35 -12.06 0.18 0.44
N ASN A 36 -11.12 -0.41 -0.29
CA ASN A 36 -9.75 -0.61 0.15
C ASN A 36 -8.89 0.59 -0.25
N CYS A 37 -7.80 0.79 0.49
CA CYS A 37 -6.84 1.83 0.25
C CYS A 37 -5.43 1.36 0.61
N VAL A 38 -4.46 1.59 -0.28
CA VAL A 38 -3.06 1.20 -0.07
C VAL A 38 -2.17 2.43 -0.08
N VAL A 39 -1.26 2.50 0.90
CA VAL A 39 -0.21 3.52 0.99
C VAL A 39 1.12 2.87 1.36
N THR A 40 2.21 3.40 0.82
CA THR A 40 3.57 3.00 1.21
C THR A 40 4.25 4.18 1.87
N LEU A 41 4.46 4.11 3.19
CA LEU A 41 5.18 5.11 3.95
C LEU A 41 6.69 4.84 3.91
N LYS A 42 7.46 5.91 3.70
CA LYS A 42 8.92 5.87 3.78
C LYS A 42 9.35 6.00 5.24
N ASP A 43 10.25 5.12 5.67
CA ASP A 43 10.97 5.27 6.95
C ASP A 43 12.38 5.85 6.75
N THR A 44 12.87 5.85 5.51
CA THR A 44 14.18 6.39 5.11
C THR A 44 14.02 7.39 3.98
N ALA A 45 14.98 8.32 3.83
CA ALA A 45 14.91 9.42 2.87
C ALA A 45 13.62 10.27 2.98
N VAL A 46 13.05 10.36 4.19
CA VAL A 46 11.85 11.16 4.48
C VAL A 46 12.16 12.64 4.21
N GLY A 47 11.28 13.31 3.46
CA GLY A 47 11.48 14.71 3.05
C GLY A 47 12.42 14.89 1.85
N THR A 48 12.90 13.80 1.24
CA THR A 48 13.69 13.83 0.00
C THR A 48 12.97 13.03 -1.08
N LYS A 49 12.76 13.59 -2.27
CA LYS A 49 12.18 12.84 -3.40
C LYS A 49 13.01 11.59 -3.72
N SER A 50 12.40 10.43 -3.54
CA SER A 50 13.00 9.14 -3.87
C SER A 50 11.91 8.18 -4.37
N ALA A 51 12.32 7.14 -5.09
CA ALA A 51 11.39 6.16 -5.64
C ALA A 51 10.53 5.50 -4.54
N ALA A 52 9.21 5.49 -4.76
CA ALA A 52 8.27 4.69 -4.00
C ALA A 52 7.07 4.30 -4.87
N SER A 53 6.38 3.24 -4.49
CA SER A 53 5.14 2.82 -5.13
C SER A 53 4.16 2.21 -4.12
N ALA A 54 2.88 2.27 -4.45
CA ALA A 54 1.79 1.58 -3.79
C ALA A 54 0.86 1.01 -4.87
N TYR A 55 0.28 -0.16 -4.65
CA TYR A 55 -0.67 -0.75 -5.59
C TYR A 55 -1.75 -1.54 -4.89
N LEU A 56 -2.89 -1.64 -5.58
CA LEU A 56 -4.06 -2.41 -5.19
C LEU A 56 -4.64 -3.09 -6.44
N GLU A 57 -4.87 -4.38 -6.34
CA GLU A 57 -5.41 -5.22 -7.40
C GLU A 57 -6.60 -5.99 -6.84
N VAL A 58 -7.79 -5.71 -7.35
CA VAL A 58 -9.00 -6.46 -7.01
C VAL A 58 -9.06 -7.69 -7.90
N GLN A 59 -9.36 -8.85 -7.33
CA GLN A 59 -9.42 -10.10 -8.10
C GLN A 59 -10.34 -9.95 -9.32
N GLY A 60 -9.83 -10.34 -10.49
CA GLY A 60 -10.55 -10.20 -11.76
C GLY A 60 -10.55 -8.78 -12.37
N ARG A 61 -9.80 -7.83 -11.80
CA ARG A 61 -9.65 -6.46 -12.33
C ARG A 61 -8.18 -6.13 -12.61
N ALA A 62 -7.96 -5.10 -13.43
CA ALA A 62 -6.63 -4.55 -13.64
C ALA A 62 -6.10 -3.93 -12.33
N ARG A 63 -4.80 -4.08 -12.09
CA ARG A 63 -4.11 -3.46 -10.96
C ARG A 63 -4.09 -1.94 -11.09
N SER A 64 -4.43 -1.24 -10.02
CA SER A 64 -4.20 0.20 -9.86
C SER A 64 -2.87 0.41 -9.14
N THR A 65 -2.03 1.31 -9.65
CA THR A 65 -0.69 1.58 -9.11
C THR A 65 -0.45 3.08 -9.07
N ASP A 66 0.13 3.55 -7.98
CA ASP A 66 0.76 4.86 -7.87
C ASP A 66 2.27 4.67 -7.69
N SER A 67 3.08 5.27 -8.56
CA SER A 67 4.52 5.06 -8.58
C SER A 67 5.24 6.31 -9.10
N GLY A 68 6.36 6.65 -8.48
CA GLY A 68 7.10 7.85 -8.81
C GLY A 68 8.13 8.19 -7.75
N SER A 69 8.61 9.43 -7.76
CA SER A 69 9.50 9.97 -6.72
C SER A 69 8.70 10.81 -5.74
N PHE A 70 8.65 10.36 -4.48
CA PHE A 70 7.85 10.97 -3.42
C PHE A 70 8.72 11.38 -2.24
N ASP A 71 8.35 12.47 -1.57
CA ASP A 71 9.05 12.96 -0.39
C ASP A 71 8.75 12.08 0.86
N TYR A 72 7.50 11.63 1.01
CA TYR A 72 7.02 10.98 2.24
C TYR A 72 6.37 9.61 2.03
N TYR A 73 5.51 9.46 1.02
CA TYR A 73 4.79 8.22 0.76
C TYR A 73 4.27 8.15 -0.67
N ALA A 74 4.00 6.93 -1.16
CA ALA A 74 3.23 6.68 -2.38
C ALA A 74 1.79 6.25 -2.03
N GLY A 75 0.83 6.53 -2.93
CA GLY A 75 -0.60 6.38 -2.71
C GLY A 75 -1.27 7.70 -2.28
N PRO A 76 -2.54 7.68 -1.85
CA PRO A 76 -3.39 6.50 -1.65
C PRO A 76 -3.94 5.92 -2.97
N VAL A 77 -3.76 4.61 -3.17
CA VAL A 77 -4.47 3.88 -4.22
C VAL A 77 -5.77 3.35 -3.63
N ARG A 78 -6.92 3.81 -4.13
CA ARG A 78 -8.26 3.45 -3.60
C ARG A 78 -9.09 2.74 -4.65
N THR A 79 -9.70 1.62 -4.27
CA THR A 79 -10.61 0.85 -5.13
C THR A 79 -11.72 0.22 -4.28
N SER A 80 -12.93 0.15 -4.84
CA SER A 80 -14.03 -0.63 -4.26
C SER A 80 -13.81 -2.13 -4.46
N ALA A 81 -13.87 -2.90 -3.37
CA ALA A 81 -13.60 -4.34 -3.42
C ALA A 81 -14.41 -5.15 -2.38
N ALA A 82 -15.55 -4.61 -1.91
CA ALA A 82 -16.44 -5.33 -0.99
C ALA A 82 -16.71 -6.77 -1.46
N GLY A 83 -16.48 -7.75 -0.58
CA GLY A 83 -16.69 -9.16 -0.88
C GLY A 83 -15.81 -9.74 -1.98
N THR A 84 -14.71 -9.06 -2.35
CA THR A 84 -13.77 -9.52 -3.38
C THR A 84 -12.34 -9.43 -2.87
N CYS A 85 -11.59 -10.53 -2.99
CA CYS A 85 -10.20 -10.56 -2.56
C CYS A 85 -9.36 -9.47 -3.24
N VAL A 86 -8.45 -8.89 -2.47
CA VAL A 86 -7.50 -7.89 -2.95
C VAL A 86 -6.06 -8.39 -2.80
N LYS A 87 -5.23 -7.99 -3.75
CA LYS A 87 -3.78 -8.09 -3.68
C LYS A 87 -3.20 -6.69 -3.58
N TRP A 88 -2.29 -6.48 -2.65
CA TRP A 88 -1.77 -5.15 -2.33
C TRP A 88 -0.27 -5.20 -2.10
N GLY A 89 0.36 -4.04 -2.19
CA GLY A 89 1.78 -3.95 -1.97
C GLY A 89 2.36 -2.62 -2.37
N GLY A 90 3.68 -2.56 -2.39
CA GLY A 90 4.40 -1.34 -2.67
C GLY A 90 5.90 -1.52 -2.51
N SER A 91 6.63 -0.43 -2.74
CA SER A 91 8.08 -0.41 -2.63
C SER A 91 8.61 0.94 -2.18
N THR A 92 9.77 0.92 -1.53
CA THR A 92 10.61 2.09 -1.29
C THR A 92 12.01 1.67 -0.85
N GLY A 93 13.01 2.53 -1.07
CA GLY A 93 14.39 2.26 -0.67
C GLY A 93 14.98 0.98 -1.26
N GLY A 94 14.55 0.58 -2.47
CA GLY A 94 14.98 -0.64 -3.15
C GLY A 94 14.34 -1.93 -2.65
N VAL A 95 13.42 -1.86 -1.69
CA VAL A 95 12.72 -3.03 -1.11
C VAL A 95 11.24 -3.00 -1.51
N SER A 96 10.67 -4.17 -1.79
CA SER A 96 9.26 -4.32 -2.16
C SER A 96 8.56 -5.39 -1.34
N TYR A 97 7.25 -5.25 -1.24
CA TYR A 97 6.33 -6.26 -0.72
C TYR A 97 5.14 -6.38 -1.66
N GLY A 98 4.61 -7.60 -1.76
CA GLY A 98 3.35 -7.88 -2.44
C GLY A 98 2.67 -9.09 -1.82
N SER A 99 1.41 -8.94 -1.47
CA SER A 99 0.59 -10.00 -0.90
C SER A 99 0.14 -11.03 -1.95
N GLY A 100 -0.51 -12.11 -1.49
CA GLY A 100 -1.45 -12.87 -2.32
C GLY A 100 -2.78 -12.13 -2.49
N PHE A 101 -3.79 -12.79 -3.06
CA PHE A 101 -5.18 -12.34 -2.92
C PHE A 101 -5.68 -12.75 -1.54
N GLU A 102 -6.17 -11.79 -0.77
CA GLU A 102 -6.60 -11.91 0.62
C GLU A 102 -7.62 -10.80 0.94
N HIS A 103 -8.10 -10.71 2.19
CA HIS A 103 -9.09 -9.70 2.63
C HIS A 103 -10.33 -9.67 1.72
N CYS A 104 -11.02 -10.80 1.62
CA CYS A 104 -12.10 -11.05 0.66
C CYS A 104 -13.51 -10.66 1.15
N ASP A 105 -13.57 -9.87 2.23
CA ASP A 105 -14.78 -9.67 3.04
C ASP A 105 -15.58 -8.40 2.67
#